data_AF-A0A3C0KRI0-F1
#
_entry.id   AF-A0A3C0KRI0-F1
#
_cell.length_a   1.000
_cell.length_b   1.000
_cell.length_c   1.000
_cell.angle_alpha   90.00
_cell.angle_beta   90.00
_cell.angle_gamma   90.00
#
_symmetry.space_group_name_H-M   'P 1'
#
loop_
_entity.id
_entity.type
_entity.pdbx_description
1 polymer ?
#
loop_
_entity_poly.entity_id
_entity_poly.type
_entity_poly.pdbx_seq_one_letter_code
_entity_poly.pdbx_strand_id
1 'polypeptide(L)'
;MSKRRLDTLVVHAGQEAPDPTTGARAVPIYQTTSYVFKDTAHAASLFALQQFGNIYTRIMNPTTDVFERRIAAIEGGSGALAVASGQAAITMAILGVTRLGDEIVAADNLYGGTYQLFHHTLPRLGRTVRFVNSQTPEAFRQAITDKTRAIFAETIGNPKLDVPDFEAIAAIARDAGVPFIVDNTCGVGIVQPLAYGADIIASSA
;
A
#
# COMPACT_ATOMS: atom_id res chain seq x y z
N MET A 1 -3.29 -16.21 7.62
CA MET A 1 -2.11 -15.48 8.15
C MET A 1 -1.04 -16.46 8.57
N SER A 2 0.23 -16.12 8.36
CA SER A 2 1.37 -16.98 8.72
C SER A 2 1.46 -17.19 10.23
N LYS A 3 1.66 -18.43 10.70
CA LYS A 3 1.82 -18.76 12.13
C LYS A 3 3.21 -18.41 12.69
N ARG A 4 4.10 -17.84 11.88
CA ARG A 4 5.49 -17.54 12.27
C ARG A 4 5.56 -16.20 12.99
N ARG A 5 6.53 -16.06 13.90
CA ARG A 5 6.82 -14.79 14.60
C ARG A 5 7.40 -13.75 13.65
N LEU A 6 7.20 -12.46 13.94
CA LEU A 6 7.70 -11.33 13.16
C LEU A 6 9.20 -11.46 12.84
N ASP A 7 10.02 -11.74 13.86
CA ASP A 7 11.48 -11.89 13.75
C ASP A 7 11.87 -12.95 12.69
N THR A 8 11.07 -13.99 12.52
CA THR A 8 11.27 -15.02 11.49
C THR A 8 10.81 -14.55 10.11
N LEU A 9 9.69 -13.82 10.04
CA LEU A 9 9.15 -13.29 8.79
C LEU A 9 10.10 -12.28 8.14
N VAL A 10 10.66 -11.36 8.94
CA VAL A 10 11.59 -10.32 8.48
C VAL A 10 12.84 -10.91 7.81
N VAL A 11 13.27 -12.11 8.23
CA VAL A 11 14.44 -12.78 7.64
C VAL A 11 14.07 -13.66 6.45
N HIS A 12 12.97 -14.42 6.55
CA HIS A 12 12.72 -15.55 5.64
C HIS A 12 11.56 -15.39 4.67
N ALA A 13 10.56 -14.54 4.97
CA ALA A 13 9.39 -14.45 4.11
C ALA A 13 9.78 -13.93 2.71
N GLY A 14 9.13 -14.49 1.69
CA GLY A 14 9.40 -14.20 0.28
C GLY A 14 10.60 -14.93 -0.31
N GLN A 15 11.47 -15.51 0.53
CA GLN A 15 12.56 -16.37 0.11
C GLN A 15 12.71 -17.52 1.12
N GLU A 16 11.82 -18.51 1.10
CA GLU A 16 11.89 -19.64 2.02
C GLU A 16 12.95 -20.66 1.57
N ALA A 17 13.03 -20.91 0.26
CA ALA A 17 14.02 -21.78 -0.36
C ALA A 17 15.22 -20.98 -0.90
N PRO A 18 16.42 -21.57 -0.97
CA PRO A 18 17.55 -20.96 -1.67
C PRO A 18 17.25 -20.84 -3.18
N ASP A 19 18.05 -20.05 -3.90
CA ASP A 19 17.99 -19.99 -5.36
C ASP A 19 18.14 -21.42 -5.96
N PRO A 20 17.17 -21.89 -6.75
CA PRO A 20 17.20 -23.25 -7.30
C PRO A 20 18.34 -23.47 -8.31
N THR A 21 18.91 -22.40 -8.88
CA THR A 21 19.97 -22.52 -9.89
C THR A 21 21.34 -22.74 -9.26
N THR A 22 21.66 -22.00 -8.20
CA THR A 22 23.02 -21.97 -7.62
C THR A 22 23.07 -22.40 -6.14
N GLY A 23 21.93 -22.51 -5.47
CA GLY A 23 21.85 -22.72 -4.03
C GLY A 23 22.11 -21.47 -3.18
N ALA A 24 22.22 -20.28 -3.80
CA ALA A 24 22.45 -19.04 -3.06
C ALA A 24 21.34 -18.77 -2.02
N ARG A 25 21.74 -18.50 -0.77
CA ARG A 25 20.81 -18.24 0.34
C ARG A 25 20.32 -16.80 0.39
N ALA A 26 21.16 -15.84 0.02
CA ALA A 26 20.77 -14.45 -0.15
C ALA A 26 19.98 -14.28 -1.45
N VAL A 27 19.06 -13.31 -1.50
CA VAL A 27 18.31 -12.99 -2.73
C VAL A 27 19.30 -12.44 -3.78
N PRO A 28 19.41 -13.05 -4.97
CA PRO A 28 20.21 -12.45 -6.06
C PRO A 28 19.63 -11.10 -6.49
N ILE A 29 20.51 -10.19 -6.92
CA ILE A 29 20.08 -8.89 -7.46
C ILE A 29 19.81 -9.05 -8.95
N TYR A 30 18.53 -9.04 -9.33
CA TYR A 30 18.09 -9.08 -10.72
C TYR A 30 18.13 -7.67 -11.33
N GLN A 31 19.35 -7.17 -11.54
CA GLN A 31 19.61 -5.86 -12.16
C GLN A 31 19.41 -5.90 -13.68
N THR A 32 18.20 -6.21 -14.11
CA THR A 32 17.80 -6.28 -15.52
C THR A 32 16.51 -5.48 -15.73
N THR A 33 16.26 -5.07 -16.98
CA THR A 33 15.00 -4.45 -17.38
C THR A 33 14.00 -5.45 -17.96
N SER A 34 14.49 -6.50 -18.62
CA SER A 34 13.69 -7.40 -19.46
C SER A 34 14.07 -8.87 -19.24
N TYR A 35 13.15 -9.76 -19.61
CA TYR A 35 13.27 -11.20 -19.46
C TYR A 35 13.03 -11.91 -20.79
N VAL A 36 13.82 -12.94 -21.06
CA VAL A 36 13.72 -13.73 -22.30
C VAL A 36 12.52 -14.67 -22.21
N PHE A 37 11.70 -14.70 -23.27
CA PHE A 37 10.62 -15.67 -23.39
C PHE A 37 11.13 -16.99 -23.97
N LYS A 38 10.52 -18.11 -23.55
CA LYS A 38 10.82 -19.44 -24.09
C LYS A 38 10.47 -19.54 -25.58
N ASP A 39 9.32 -19.01 -25.96
CA ASP A 39 8.81 -18.90 -27.32
C ASP A 39 7.72 -17.81 -27.40
N THR A 40 7.10 -17.64 -28.58
CA THR A 40 6.04 -16.64 -28.81
C THR A 40 4.73 -16.95 -28.09
N ALA A 41 4.41 -18.24 -27.89
CA ALA A 41 3.21 -18.67 -27.17
C ALA A 41 3.30 -18.36 -25.67
N HIS A 42 4.49 -18.57 -25.08
CA HIS A 42 4.80 -18.17 -23.71
C HIS A 42 4.65 -16.66 -23.53
N ALA A 43 5.19 -15.85 -24.46
CA ALA A 43 5.03 -14.40 -24.41
C ALA A 43 3.54 -13.99 -24.42
N ALA A 44 2.75 -14.53 -25.36
CA ALA A 44 1.32 -14.23 -25.44
C ALA A 44 0.57 -14.62 -24.15
N SER A 45 0.90 -15.77 -23.57
CA SER A 45 0.28 -16.26 -22.33
C SER A 45 0.56 -15.34 -21.13
N LEU A 46 1.78 -14.80 -21.03
CA LEU A 46 2.14 -13.83 -19.98
C LEU A 46 1.40 -12.50 -20.14
N PHE A 47 1.33 -11.95 -21.35
CA PHE A 47 0.61 -10.69 -21.61
C PHE A 47 -0.91 -10.82 -21.48
N ALA A 48 -1.46 -12.01 -21.70
CA ALA A 48 -2.88 -12.31 -21.51
C ALA A 48 -3.25 -12.64 -20.05
N LEU A 49 -2.28 -12.58 -19.11
CA LEU A 49 -2.45 -12.95 -17.70
C LEU A 49 -2.91 -14.41 -17.50
N GLN A 50 -2.67 -15.28 -18.48
CA GLN A 50 -2.98 -16.72 -18.41
C GLN A 50 -1.90 -17.50 -17.67
N GLN A 51 -0.70 -16.94 -17.61
CA GLN A 51 0.44 -17.48 -16.89
C GLN A 51 1.14 -16.36 -16.12
N PHE A 52 1.62 -16.66 -14.90
CA PHE A 52 2.48 -15.75 -14.14
C PHE A 52 3.94 -15.90 -14.57
N GLY A 53 4.64 -14.79 -14.71
CA GLY A 53 6.06 -14.78 -15.06
C GLY A 53 6.53 -13.38 -15.43
N ASN A 54 7.85 -13.18 -15.40
CA ASN A 54 8.44 -11.86 -15.60
C ASN A 54 8.41 -11.45 -17.07
N ILE A 55 8.04 -10.19 -17.31
CA ILE A 55 8.01 -9.56 -18.63
C ILE A 55 9.02 -8.40 -18.65
N TYR A 56 8.81 -7.42 -17.78
CA TYR A 56 9.59 -6.19 -17.72
C TYR A 56 9.61 -5.62 -16.30
N THR A 57 10.77 -5.15 -15.84
CA THR A 57 11.02 -4.74 -14.43
C THR A 57 10.14 -3.59 -13.95
N ARG A 58 9.62 -2.74 -14.84
CA ARG A 58 8.63 -1.71 -14.46
C ARG A 58 7.33 -2.30 -13.88
N ILE A 59 7.00 -3.55 -14.22
CA ILE A 59 5.79 -4.24 -13.75
C ILE A 59 6.13 -5.24 -12.65
N MET A 60 7.23 -5.99 -12.81
CA MET A 60 7.62 -7.05 -11.87
C MET A 60 9.11 -7.41 -11.99
N ASN A 61 9.74 -7.73 -10.87
CA ASN A 61 11.14 -8.12 -10.79
C ASN A 61 11.33 -9.11 -9.63
N PRO A 62 12.07 -10.23 -9.79
CA PRO A 62 12.22 -11.22 -8.72
C PRO A 62 12.82 -10.68 -7.42
N THR A 63 13.77 -9.75 -7.47
CA THR A 63 14.33 -9.12 -6.26
C THR A 63 13.25 -8.32 -5.53
N THR A 64 12.44 -7.58 -6.29
CA THR A 64 11.34 -6.77 -5.77
C THR A 64 10.18 -7.62 -5.24
N ASP A 65 9.82 -8.71 -5.93
CA ASP A 65 8.77 -9.65 -5.51
C ASP A 65 9.07 -10.29 -4.15
N VAL A 66 10.33 -10.61 -3.85
CA VAL A 66 10.72 -11.07 -2.51
C VAL A 66 10.42 -10.01 -1.45
N PHE A 67 10.76 -8.74 -1.72
CA PHE A 67 10.47 -7.63 -0.81
C PHE A 67 8.95 -7.43 -0.63
N GLU A 68 8.18 -7.44 -1.72
CA GLU A 68 6.72 -7.31 -1.69
C GLU A 68 6.07 -8.42 -0.86
N ARG A 69 6.41 -9.69 -1.11
CA ARG A 69 5.90 -10.83 -0.34
C ARG A 69 6.27 -10.74 1.13
N ARG A 70 7.48 -10.25 1.44
CA ARG A 70 7.94 -10.08 2.82
C ARG A 70 7.16 -9.00 3.55
N ILE A 71 6.97 -7.83 2.94
CA ILE A 71 6.16 -6.75 3.52
C ILE A 71 4.70 -7.20 3.70
N ALA A 72 4.12 -7.86 2.70
CA ALA A 72 2.77 -8.42 2.82
C ALA A 72 2.66 -9.40 4.00
N ALA A 73 3.66 -10.25 4.20
CA ALA A 73 3.69 -11.17 5.33
C ALA A 73 3.86 -10.47 6.69
N ILE A 74 4.66 -9.39 6.75
CA ILE A 74 4.88 -8.58 7.96
C ILE A 74 3.63 -7.80 8.37
N GLU A 75 2.94 -7.20 7.41
CA GLU A 75 1.73 -6.38 7.64
C GLU A 75 0.43 -7.21 7.69
N GLY A 76 0.52 -8.51 7.40
CA GLY A 76 -0.65 -9.41 7.38
C GLY A 76 -1.56 -9.26 6.15
N GLY A 77 -1.09 -8.58 5.11
CA GLY A 77 -1.82 -8.36 3.85
C GLY A 77 -1.78 -9.55 2.88
N SER A 78 -2.64 -9.51 1.85
CA SER A 78 -2.70 -10.55 0.80
C SER A 78 -1.66 -10.36 -0.32
N GLY A 79 -1.07 -9.17 -0.41
CA GLY A 79 -0.06 -8.81 -1.40
C GLY A 79 0.49 -7.41 -1.10
N ALA A 80 1.57 -7.04 -1.77
CA ALA A 80 2.16 -5.70 -1.70
C ALA A 80 2.69 -5.30 -3.08
N LEU A 81 2.94 -4.01 -3.25
CA LEU A 81 3.53 -3.44 -4.46
C LEU A 81 4.63 -2.46 -4.05
N ALA A 82 5.87 -2.74 -4.47
CA ALA A 82 6.99 -1.88 -4.20
C ALA A 82 7.13 -0.83 -5.31
N VAL A 83 7.42 0.39 -4.89
CA VAL A 83 7.38 1.57 -5.75
C VAL A 83 8.53 2.50 -5.42
N ALA A 84 8.74 3.53 -6.24
CA ALA A 84 9.94 4.35 -6.17
C ALA A 84 10.07 5.20 -4.89
N SER A 85 8.98 5.49 -4.18
CA SER A 85 8.99 6.27 -2.93
C SER A 85 7.66 6.13 -2.16
N GLY A 86 7.64 6.53 -0.88
CA GLY A 86 6.40 6.61 -0.09
C GLY A 86 5.35 7.54 -0.72
N GLN A 87 5.76 8.67 -1.31
CA GLN A 87 4.84 9.54 -2.04
C GLN A 87 4.25 8.87 -3.28
N ALA A 88 5.03 8.05 -3.99
CA ALA A 88 4.51 7.24 -5.09
C ALA A 88 3.50 6.18 -4.58
N ALA A 89 3.76 5.56 -3.43
CA ALA A 89 2.87 4.58 -2.82
C ALA A 89 1.51 5.19 -2.46
N ILE A 90 1.52 6.33 -1.75
CA ILE A 90 0.30 7.06 -1.39
C ILE A 90 -0.44 7.52 -2.65
N THR A 91 0.28 8.09 -3.62
CA THR A 91 -0.32 8.55 -4.88
C THR A 91 -1.00 7.41 -5.62
N MET A 92 -0.35 6.24 -5.75
CA MET A 92 -0.93 5.07 -6.41
C MET A 92 -2.12 4.49 -5.64
N ALA A 93 -2.06 4.44 -4.30
CA ALA A 93 -3.18 3.99 -3.48
C ALA A 93 -4.42 4.87 -3.71
N ILE A 94 -4.25 6.19 -3.73
CA ILE A 94 -5.35 7.14 -3.96
C ILE A 94 -5.86 7.07 -5.41
N LEU A 95 -4.97 7.08 -6.41
CA LEU A 95 -5.37 7.05 -7.81
C LEU A 95 -5.99 5.70 -8.22
N GLY A 96 -5.63 4.61 -7.53
CA GLY A 96 -6.22 3.29 -7.77
C GLY A 96 -7.71 3.22 -7.41
N VAL A 97 -8.18 4.07 -6.50
CA VAL A 97 -9.56 4.06 -6.00
C VAL A 97 -10.37 5.32 -6.37
N THR A 98 -9.73 6.35 -6.95
CA THR A 98 -10.37 7.63 -7.30
C THR A 98 -10.32 7.96 -8.79
N ARG A 99 -11.37 8.59 -9.29
CA ARG A 99 -11.50 9.18 -10.62
C ARG A 99 -11.62 10.71 -10.53
N LEU A 100 -11.73 11.37 -11.68
CA LEU A 100 -12.01 12.80 -11.74
C LEU A 100 -13.37 13.11 -11.10
N GLY A 101 -13.41 14.09 -10.21
CA GLY A 101 -14.59 14.53 -9.46
C GLY A 101 -14.84 13.78 -8.16
N ASP A 102 -14.09 12.71 -7.85
CA ASP A 102 -14.21 11.99 -6.58
C ASP A 102 -13.55 12.75 -5.42
N GLU A 103 -13.98 12.41 -4.20
CA GLU A 103 -13.54 13.02 -2.95
C GLU A 103 -12.79 12.03 -2.05
N ILE A 104 -11.88 12.56 -1.24
CA ILE A 104 -11.13 11.82 -0.21
C ILE A 104 -11.36 12.55 1.12
N VAL A 105 -11.68 11.81 2.17
CA VAL A 105 -11.68 12.35 3.54
C VAL A 105 -10.35 11.97 4.18
N ALA A 106 -9.59 12.96 4.63
CA ALA A 106 -8.25 12.74 5.18
C ALA A 106 -8.12 13.34 6.57
N ALA A 107 -7.39 12.66 7.45
CA ALA A 107 -6.98 13.22 8.73
C ALA A 107 -6.13 14.49 8.53
N ASP A 108 -6.16 15.42 9.48
CA ASP A 108 -5.46 16.72 9.39
C ASP A 108 -4.00 16.68 9.89
N ASN A 109 -3.54 15.52 10.37
CA ASN A 109 -2.26 15.31 11.05
C ASN A 109 -1.24 14.60 10.14
N LEU A 110 -1.20 14.98 8.86
CA LEU A 110 -0.38 14.30 7.85
C LEU A 110 1.04 14.88 7.77
N TYR A 111 1.99 14.02 7.40
CA TYR A 111 3.29 14.39 6.89
C TYR A 111 3.16 15.51 5.85
N GLY A 112 4.00 16.54 5.97
CA GLY A 112 3.90 17.74 5.13
C GLY A 112 3.88 17.47 3.63
N GLY A 113 4.65 16.49 3.14
CA GLY A 113 4.60 16.10 1.72
C GLY A 113 3.25 15.52 1.29
N THR A 114 2.65 14.68 2.14
CA THR A 114 1.31 14.10 1.92
C THR A 114 0.23 15.17 1.98
N TYR A 115 0.33 16.10 2.94
CA TYR A 115 -0.54 17.28 2.98
C TYR A 115 -0.46 18.07 1.66
N GLN A 116 0.74 18.35 1.14
CA GLN A 116 0.89 19.09 -0.12
C GLN A 116 0.35 18.32 -1.34
N LEU A 117 0.57 17.01 -1.38
CA LEU A 117 -0.05 16.14 -2.39
C LEU A 117 -1.58 16.28 -2.37
N PHE A 118 -2.18 16.23 -1.18
CA PHE A 118 -3.63 16.23 -0.99
C PHE A 118 -4.25 17.61 -1.17
N HIS A 119 -3.58 18.66 -0.70
CA HIS A 119 -4.11 20.03 -0.72
C HIS A 119 -3.89 20.75 -2.06
N HIS A 120 -2.82 20.44 -2.79
CA HIS A 120 -2.47 21.15 -4.03
C HIS A 120 -2.47 20.28 -5.27
N THR A 121 -1.85 19.10 -5.22
CA THR A 121 -1.63 18.28 -6.42
C THR A 121 -2.89 17.53 -6.83
N LEU A 122 -3.56 16.85 -5.90
CA LEU A 122 -4.79 16.08 -6.19
C LEU A 122 -5.95 16.97 -6.69
N PRO A 123 -6.19 18.18 -6.15
CA PRO A 123 -7.18 19.11 -6.70
C PRO A 123 -6.88 19.55 -8.13
N ARG A 124 -5.61 19.76 -8.49
CA ARG A 124 -5.22 20.04 -9.87
C ARG A 124 -5.43 18.84 -10.80
N LEU A 125 -5.36 17.64 -10.25
CA LEU A 125 -5.74 16.39 -10.93
C LEU A 125 -7.24 16.09 -10.79
N GLY A 126 -8.07 17.04 -10.34
CA GLY A 126 -9.52 16.92 -10.30
C GLY A 126 -10.08 16.04 -9.18
N ARG A 127 -9.36 15.84 -8.07
CA ARG A 127 -9.86 15.17 -6.85
C ARG A 127 -9.95 16.17 -5.70
N THR A 128 -11.03 16.15 -4.95
CA THR A 128 -11.18 17.03 -3.79
C THR A 128 -10.78 16.29 -2.52
N VAL A 129 -9.99 16.93 -1.66
CA VAL A 129 -9.66 16.40 -0.33
C VAL A 129 -10.35 17.23 0.74
N ARG A 130 -11.05 16.55 1.65
CA ARG A 130 -11.66 17.13 2.85
C ARG A 130 -10.84 16.72 4.06
N PHE A 131 -10.16 17.69 4.67
CA PHE A 131 -9.40 17.45 5.90
C PHE A 131 -10.31 17.50 7.13
N VAL A 132 -10.16 16.53 8.03
CA VAL A 132 -10.93 16.41 9.28
C VAL A 132 -10.01 16.16 10.46
N ASN A 133 -10.47 16.48 11.67
CA ASN A 133 -9.70 16.24 12.89
C ASN A 133 -9.49 14.73 13.09
N SER A 134 -8.23 14.30 13.14
CA SER A 134 -7.79 12.91 13.33
C SER A 134 -8.32 12.23 14.59
N GLN A 135 -8.60 13.00 15.65
CA GLN A 135 -9.04 12.48 16.95
C GLN A 135 -10.56 12.42 17.12
N THR A 136 -11.32 12.84 16.11
CA THR A 136 -12.78 12.87 16.15
C THR A 136 -13.35 11.97 15.05
N PRO A 137 -13.57 10.66 15.31
CA PRO A 137 -14.12 9.74 14.32
C PRO A 137 -15.39 10.27 13.64
N GLU A 138 -16.28 10.91 14.39
CA GLU A 138 -17.52 11.47 13.84
C GLU A 138 -17.28 12.58 12.80
N ALA A 139 -16.15 13.30 12.86
CA ALA A 139 -15.80 14.29 11.84
C ALA A 139 -15.56 13.62 10.47
N PHE A 140 -15.04 12.38 10.45
CA PHE A 140 -14.93 11.60 9.21
C PHE A 140 -16.32 11.28 8.66
N ARG A 141 -17.24 10.77 9.50
CA ARG A 141 -18.60 10.42 9.09
C ARG A 141 -19.34 11.61 8.48
N GLN A 142 -19.22 12.78 9.10
CA GLN A 142 -19.87 14.01 8.62
C GLN A 142 -19.30 14.56 7.32
N ALA A 143 -18.02 14.29 7.02
CA ALA A 143 -17.36 14.74 5.80
C ALA A 143 -17.62 13.84 4.58
N ILE A 144 -18.17 12.64 4.79
CA ILE A 144 -18.47 11.69 3.71
C ILE A 144 -19.65 12.20 2.86
N THR A 145 -19.48 12.08 1.55
CA THR A 145 -20.49 12.40 0.53
C THR A 145 -20.68 11.21 -0.40
N ASP A 146 -21.63 11.31 -1.33
CA ASP A 146 -21.82 10.35 -2.42
C ASP A 146 -20.60 10.23 -3.37
N LYS A 147 -19.72 11.22 -3.34
CA LYS A 147 -18.48 11.27 -4.13
C LYS A 147 -17.25 10.76 -3.38
N THR A 148 -17.35 10.47 -2.08
CA THR A 148 -16.21 9.95 -1.32
C THR A 148 -15.82 8.56 -1.84
N ARG A 149 -14.51 8.33 -2.02
CA ARG A 149 -13.95 7.04 -2.48
C ARG A 149 -12.82 6.50 -1.61
N ALA A 150 -12.37 7.26 -0.62
CA ALA A 150 -11.38 6.79 0.34
C ALA A 150 -11.41 7.62 1.62
N ILE A 151 -11.05 6.96 2.72
CA ILE A 151 -10.62 7.61 3.95
C ILE A 151 -9.11 7.41 4.09
N PHE A 152 -8.38 8.44 4.51
CA PHE A 152 -6.94 8.38 4.71
C PHE A 152 -6.52 8.87 6.11
N ALA A 153 -5.62 8.14 6.77
CA ALA A 153 -4.99 8.55 8.03
C ALA A 153 -3.54 8.04 8.13
N GLU A 154 -2.76 8.60 9.04
CA GLU A 154 -1.45 8.06 9.43
C GLU A 154 -1.59 7.27 10.73
N THR A 155 -0.76 6.24 10.88
CA THR A 155 -0.78 5.41 12.10
C THR A 155 -0.36 6.21 13.33
N ILE A 156 0.62 7.09 13.14
CA ILE A 156 1.09 8.08 14.12
C ILE A 156 1.27 9.37 13.33
N GLY A 157 0.49 10.41 13.65
CA GLY A 157 0.49 11.65 12.89
C GLY A 157 1.86 12.36 12.93
N ASN A 158 2.31 12.86 11.79
CA ASN A 158 3.56 13.61 11.71
C ASN A 158 3.30 15.13 11.52
N PRO A 159 3.63 16.02 12.47
CA PRO A 159 4.45 15.82 13.68
C PRO A 159 3.65 15.69 14.99
N LYS A 160 2.31 15.61 14.93
CA LYS A 160 1.43 15.68 16.11
C LYS A 160 1.57 14.49 17.07
N LEU A 161 2.07 13.35 16.58
CA LEU A 161 2.25 12.08 17.29
C LEU A 161 0.97 11.50 17.90
N ASP A 162 -0.18 11.90 17.38
CA ASP A 162 -1.48 11.35 17.76
C ASP A 162 -1.79 10.08 16.97
N VAL A 163 -2.53 9.18 17.60
CA VAL A 163 -2.93 7.89 17.05
C VAL A 163 -4.45 7.92 16.82
N PRO A 164 -4.93 7.71 15.58
CA PRO A 164 -6.36 7.69 15.31
C PRO A 164 -7.01 6.40 15.82
N ASP A 165 -8.31 6.44 16.11
CA ASP A 165 -9.09 5.25 16.42
C ASP A 165 -9.40 4.47 15.13
N PHE A 166 -8.54 3.49 14.82
CA PHE A 166 -8.65 2.72 13.58
C PHE A 166 -9.96 1.96 13.47
N GLU A 167 -10.45 1.36 14.56
CA GLU A 167 -11.66 0.54 14.52
C GLU A 167 -12.90 1.40 14.26
N ALA A 168 -12.99 2.56 14.91
CA ALA A 168 -14.07 3.50 14.69
C ALA A 168 -14.06 4.06 13.25
N ILE A 169 -12.89 4.44 12.74
CA ILE A 169 -12.76 4.96 11.37
C ILE A 169 -13.02 3.86 10.33
N ALA A 170 -12.53 2.64 10.56
CA ALA A 170 -12.78 1.49 9.69
C ALA A 170 -14.27 1.14 9.64
N ALA A 171 -14.98 1.21 10.77
CA ALA A 171 -16.43 1.02 10.80
C ALA A 171 -17.15 2.08 9.96
N ILE A 172 -16.76 3.36 10.08
CA ILE A 172 -17.30 4.45 9.26
C ILE A 172 -17.03 4.23 7.77
N ALA A 173 -15.80 3.83 7.40
CA ALA A 173 -15.42 3.54 6.03
C ALA A 173 -16.26 2.40 5.44
N ARG A 174 -16.46 1.33 6.23
CA ARG A 174 -17.27 0.17 5.86
C ARG A 174 -18.75 0.53 5.67
N ASP A 175 -19.34 1.32 6.58
CA ASP A 175 -20.71 1.82 6.47
C ASP A 175 -20.90 2.62 5.17
N ALA A 176 -19.89 3.40 4.78
CA ALA A 176 -19.89 4.21 3.57
C ALA A 176 -19.50 3.43 2.29
N GLY A 177 -19.05 2.19 2.41
CA GLY A 177 -18.61 1.35 1.28
C GLY A 177 -17.34 1.87 0.60
N VAL A 178 -16.44 2.53 1.33
CA VAL A 178 -15.16 3.05 0.82
C VAL A 178 -13.97 2.45 1.57
N PRO A 179 -12.80 2.27 0.91
CA PRO A 179 -11.62 1.76 1.58
C PRO A 179 -11.05 2.75 2.61
N PHE A 180 -10.54 2.21 3.71
CA PHE A 180 -9.71 2.93 4.66
C PHE A 180 -8.22 2.67 4.37
N ILE A 181 -7.51 3.73 4.01
CA ILE A 181 -6.09 3.71 3.66
C ILE A 181 -5.29 4.29 4.83
N VAL A 182 -4.28 3.55 5.29
CA VAL A 182 -3.44 3.95 6.42
C VAL A 182 -1.98 4.06 5.99
N ASP A 183 -1.35 5.20 6.25
CA ASP A 183 0.10 5.31 6.22
C ASP A 183 0.68 4.67 7.49
N ASN A 184 1.40 3.56 7.34
CA ASN A 184 2.03 2.82 8.44
C ASN A 184 3.55 3.02 8.52
N THR A 185 4.09 4.10 7.94
CA THR A 185 5.55 4.35 7.88
C THR A 185 6.25 4.22 9.24
N CYS A 186 5.68 4.78 10.31
CA CYS A 186 6.29 4.71 11.65
C CYS A 186 5.99 3.40 12.41
N GLY A 187 5.05 2.59 11.92
CA GLY A 187 4.52 1.42 12.62
C GLY A 187 4.78 0.09 11.93
N VAL A 188 5.56 0.05 10.84
CA VAL A 188 5.80 -1.16 10.02
C VAL A 188 6.14 -2.37 10.90
N GLY A 189 5.32 -3.42 10.82
CA GLY A 189 5.46 -4.66 11.59
C GLY A 189 5.16 -4.56 13.10
N ILE A 190 4.99 -3.37 13.67
CA ILE A 190 4.68 -3.13 15.09
C ILE A 190 3.18 -2.90 15.28
N VAL A 191 2.62 -2.00 14.47
CA VAL A 191 1.19 -1.73 14.38
C VAL A 191 0.65 -2.47 13.17
N GLN A 192 -0.54 -3.07 13.30
CA GLN A 192 -1.16 -3.90 12.27
C GLN A 192 -2.50 -3.28 11.83
N PRO A 193 -2.52 -2.15 11.09
CA PRO A 193 -3.77 -1.47 10.72
C PRO A 193 -4.79 -2.37 10.01
N LEU A 194 -4.33 -3.33 9.20
CA LEU A 194 -5.20 -4.29 8.53
C LEU A 194 -6.00 -5.16 9.52
N ALA A 195 -5.41 -5.50 10.68
CA ALA A 195 -6.10 -6.24 11.73
C ALA A 195 -7.21 -5.42 12.42
N TYR A 196 -7.11 -4.10 12.37
CA TYR A 196 -8.10 -3.15 12.90
C TYR A 196 -9.06 -2.60 11.82
N GLY A 197 -9.07 -3.22 10.64
CA GLY A 197 -10.05 -2.94 9.60
C GLY A 197 -9.63 -1.92 8.54
N ALA A 198 -8.37 -1.50 8.49
CA ALA A 198 -7.84 -0.83 7.30
C ALA A 198 -7.82 -1.80 6.10
N ASP A 199 -7.98 -1.27 4.89
CA ASP A 199 -8.03 -2.06 3.65
C ASP A 199 -6.72 -1.98 2.86
N ILE A 200 -6.02 -0.84 2.95
CA ILE A 200 -4.77 -0.58 2.21
C ILE A 200 -3.77 0.08 3.15
N ILE A 201 -2.52 -0.39 3.10
CA ILE A 201 -1.39 0.28 3.77
C ILE A 201 -0.52 0.97 2.72
N ALA A 202 -0.12 2.21 3.00
CA ALA A 202 0.97 2.89 2.32
C ALA A 202 2.15 3.07 3.30
N SER A 203 3.38 3.08 2.80
CA SER A 203 4.55 3.27 3.65
C SER A 203 5.72 3.89 2.87
N SER A 204 6.54 4.66 3.57
CA SER A 204 7.88 5.03 3.14
C SER A 204 8.89 4.06 3.76
N ALA A 205 9.33 3.06 2.99
CA ALA A 205 10.22 1.98 3.41
C ALA A 205 11.68 2.21 3.03
#